data_AF-A0A8C5I5L1-F1
#
_entry.id   AF-A0A8C5I5L1-F1
#
_cell.length_a   1.000
_cell.length_b   1.000
_cell.length_c   1.000
_cell.angle_alpha   90.00
_cell.angle_beta   90.00
_cell.angle_gamma   90.00
#
_symmetry.space_group_name_H-M   'P 1'
#
loop_
_entity.id
_entity.type
_entity.pdbx_description
1 polymer ?
#
loop_
_entity_poly.entity_id
_entity_poly.type
_entity_poly.pdbx_seq_one_letter_code
_entity_poly.pdbx_strand_id
1 'polypeptide(L)'
;SYSSKYSFLSSAVPPRFPVRGYGFCMAALFCFCFLSLLFQLNGGPPKILQDIRQYLGKSTYLDDHGPPTLKVLPFPSQVVYNRVGKCGSRTVVILLRLLAEKHQFNLVSADIHNKTRLTKHEQVDLMNNISSIPQPFLFTRHVHFLNFTRFRIEQPVYINIVRDPINRFLSNYFFRRFGDWRGEQNHQIRTPGMKDDERYLDINVCILENYPECSNPRVFYIIPYFCGQHPQCREPGVWALERAKQNVLDNYLLVGILEELEDVLLMLERLLPHYFTGVLNIYKSPDYKKMGNMTGTVRKHTPTLEALQVLYHRMRYEYDFYNFIRDQFHLMKRKIGLKSVSQPPAYSPAFLRDLSRRTPEPLNENEELDTEDLEDANSWLVKP
;
A
#
# COMPACT_ATOMS: atom_id res chain seq x y z
N SER A 1 -60.06 -7.97 32.61
CA SER A 1 -61.17 -7.01 32.43
C SER A 1 -60.63 -5.81 31.68
N TYR A 2 -61.31 -5.39 30.59
CA TYR A 2 -61.04 -4.24 29.70
C TYR A 2 -59.72 -4.27 28.90
N SER A 3 -59.67 -4.77 27.66
CA SER A 3 -60.36 -4.35 26.41
C SER A 3 -59.97 -2.93 25.97
N SER A 4 -59.08 -2.84 24.97
CA SER A 4 -58.97 -1.68 24.09
C SER A 4 -59.13 -2.17 22.66
N LYS A 5 -60.25 -1.75 22.07
CA LYS A 5 -60.67 -1.99 20.69
C LYS A 5 -59.99 -0.96 19.79
N TYR A 6 -59.25 -1.40 18.78
CA TYR A 6 -59.06 -0.61 17.57
C TYR A 6 -59.59 -1.39 16.38
N SER A 7 -60.78 -0.95 15.94
CA SER A 7 -61.49 -1.40 14.77
C SER A 7 -60.77 -0.89 13.52
N PHE A 8 -60.20 -1.80 12.73
CA PHE A 8 -59.79 -1.54 11.35
C PHE A 8 -61.01 -1.78 10.45
N LEU A 9 -61.65 -0.69 10.03
CA LEU A 9 -62.64 -0.71 8.95
C LEU A 9 -62.10 0.19 7.83
N SER A 10 -61.50 -0.44 6.83
CA SER A 10 -61.39 0.12 5.49
C SER A 10 -61.65 -0.99 4.50
N SER A 11 -62.89 -0.95 4.01
CA SER A 11 -63.48 -1.81 3.00
C SER A 11 -62.65 -1.80 1.72
N ALA A 12 -62.02 -2.93 1.41
CA ALA A 12 -61.53 -3.22 0.08
C ALA A 12 -62.73 -3.43 -0.85
N VAL A 13 -62.98 -2.46 -1.72
CA VAL A 13 -63.90 -2.62 -2.87
C VAL A 13 -63.09 -3.27 -4.00
N PRO A 14 -63.37 -4.52 -4.39
CA PRO A 14 -62.73 -5.07 -5.58
C PRO A 14 -63.33 -4.40 -6.84
N PRO A 15 -62.51 -3.99 -7.82
CA PRO A 15 -63.03 -3.42 -9.05
C PRO A 15 -63.82 -4.50 -9.79
N ARG A 16 -65.13 -4.29 -9.92
CA ARG A 16 -66.01 -5.08 -10.79
C ARG A 16 -65.63 -4.79 -12.25
N PHE A 17 -64.65 -5.51 -12.77
CA PHE A 17 -64.47 -5.58 -14.23
C PHE A 17 -65.66 -6.36 -14.80
N PRO A 18 -66.40 -5.81 -15.79
CA PRO A 18 -67.49 -6.54 -16.41
C PRO A 18 -66.93 -7.81 -17.05
N VAL A 19 -67.42 -8.97 -16.61
CA VAL A 19 -67.01 -10.31 -17.10
C VAL A 19 -67.04 -10.38 -18.64
N ARG A 20 -67.93 -9.60 -19.25
CA ARG A 20 -68.05 -9.45 -20.70
C ARG A 20 -66.83 -8.78 -21.36
N GLY A 21 -66.22 -7.79 -20.71
CA GLY A 21 -65.01 -7.12 -21.20
C GLY A 21 -63.74 -7.97 -21.02
N TYR A 22 -63.66 -8.71 -19.91
CA TYR A 22 -62.58 -9.70 -19.71
C TYR A 22 -62.67 -10.84 -20.72
N GLY A 23 -63.88 -11.35 -20.99
CA GLY A 23 -64.11 -12.37 -22.01
C GLY A 23 -63.70 -11.91 -23.41
N PHE A 24 -64.02 -10.68 -23.80
CA PHE A 24 -63.58 -10.12 -25.09
C PHE A 24 -62.06 -9.94 -25.16
N CYS A 25 -61.42 -9.48 -24.08
CA CYS A 25 -59.98 -9.29 -24.04
C CYS A 25 -59.23 -10.63 -24.11
N MET A 26 -59.70 -11.64 -23.36
CA MET A 26 -59.14 -12.99 -23.39
C MET A 26 -59.39 -13.70 -24.72
N ALA A 27 -60.54 -13.49 -25.36
CA ALA A 27 -60.80 -14.00 -26.70
C ALA A 27 -59.91 -13.34 -27.77
N ALA A 28 -59.70 -12.03 -27.68
CA ALA A 28 -58.79 -11.31 -28.57
C ALA A 28 -57.34 -11.76 -28.40
N LEU A 29 -56.89 -11.93 -27.15
CA LEU A 29 -55.57 -12.48 -26.82
C LEU A 29 -55.43 -13.92 -27.32
N PHE A 30 -56.44 -14.76 -27.12
CA PHE A 30 -56.44 -16.14 -27.61
C PHE A 30 -56.38 -16.18 -29.14
N CYS A 31 -57.19 -15.39 -29.84
CA CYS A 31 -57.14 -15.29 -31.29
C CYS A 31 -55.78 -14.79 -31.77
N PHE A 32 -55.19 -13.77 -31.13
CA PHE A 32 -53.88 -13.25 -31.49
C PHE A 32 -52.76 -14.30 -31.29
N CYS A 33 -52.78 -15.02 -30.16
CA CYS A 33 -51.83 -16.08 -29.86
C CYS A 33 -52.01 -17.27 -30.81
N PHE A 34 -53.25 -17.67 -31.10
CA PHE A 34 -53.56 -18.80 -31.98
C PHE A 34 -53.23 -18.48 -33.44
N LEU A 35 -53.52 -17.25 -33.90
CA LEU A 35 -53.10 -16.75 -35.21
C LEU A 35 -51.58 -16.68 -35.31
N SER A 36 -50.87 -16.24 -34.24
CA SER A 36 -49.40 -16.24 -34.20
C SER A 36 -48.82 -17.65 -34.25
N LEU A 37 -49.47 -18.61 -33.57
CA LEU A 37 -49.06 -20.02 -33.57
C LEU A 37 -49.26 -20.68 -34.94
N LEU A 38 -50.40 -20.40 -35.60
CA LEU A 38 -50.66 -20.81 -36.99
C LEU A 38 -49.70 -20.14 -37.98
N PHE A 39 -49.32 -18.88 -37.75
CA PHE A 39 -48.32 -18.19 -38.56
C PHE A 39 -46.92 -18.79 -38.37
N GLN A 40 -46.57 -19.23 -37.15
CA GLN A 40 -45.29 -19.87 -36.84
C GLN A 40 -45.19 -21.31 -37.37
N LEU A 41 -46.31 -22.00 -37.62
CA LEU A 41 -46.32 -23.32 -38.25
C LEU A 41 -45.85 -23.31 -39.72
N ASN A 42 -45.83 -22.14 -40.38
CA ASN A 42 -45.31 -21.96 -41.75
C ASN A 42 -43.83 -21.50 -41.81
N GLY A 43 -43.04 -21.79 -40.78
CA GLY A 43 -41.59 -21.96 -40.95
C GLY A 43 -40.75 -20.71 -41.22
N GLY A 44 -41.13 -19.54 -40.70
CA GLY A 44 -40.20 -18.41 -40.63
C GLY A 44 -40.85 -17.04 -40.38
N PRO A 45 -40.09 -16.05 -39.90
CA PRO A 45 -40.60 -14.70 -39.70
C PRO A 45 -40.99 -14.07 -41.06
N PRO A 46 -42.09 -13.30 -41.13
CA PRO A 46 -42.57 -12.67 -42.37
C PRO A 46 -41.49 -11.81 -43.03
N LYS A 47 -41.41 -11.84 -44.37
CA LYS A 47 -40.41 -11.10 -45.16
C LYS A 47 -40.30 -9.63 -44.79
N ILE A 48 -41.42 -8.98 -44.45
CA ILE A 48 -41.44 -7.59 -43.98
C ILE A 48 -40.57 -7.36 -42.74
N LEU A 49 -40.52 -8.31 -41.79
CA LEU A 49 -39.64 -8.22 -40.61
C LEU A 49 -38.17 -8.50 -40.96
N GLN A 50 -37.91 -9.30 -41.99
CA GLN A 50 -36.56 -9.53 -42.51
C GLN A 50 -36.03 -8.31 -43.27
N ASP A 51 -36.90 -7.63 -44.02
CA ASP A 51 -36.55 -6.42 -44.78
C ASP A 51 -36.34 -5.23 -43.84
N ILE A 52 -37.15 -5.09 -42.77
CA ILE A 52 -36.92 -4.08 -41.71
C ILE A 52 -35.57 -4.32 -41.00
N ARG A 53 -35.11 -5.58 -40.88
CA ARG A 53 -33.78 -5.92 -40.32
C ARG A 53 -32.62 -5.41 -41.19
N GLN A 54 -32.81 -5.27 -42.51
CA GLN A 54 -31.80 -4.66 -43.37
C GLN A 54 -31.70 -3.14 -43.15
N TYR A 55 -32.81 -2.46 -42.86
CA TYR A 55 -32.82 -1.01 -42.63
C TYR A 55 -32.43 -0.59 -41.20
N LEU A 56 -32.68 -1.43 -40.20
CA LEU A 56 -32.32 -1.16 -38.80
C LEU A 56 -30.88 -1.57 -38.43
N GLY A 57 -30.10 -2.09 -39.38
CA GLY A 57 -28.79 -2.65 -39.11
C GLY A 57 -28.87 -3.95 -38.31
N LYS A 58 -27.75 -4.68 -38.23
CA LYS A 58 -27.66 -5.90 -37.41
C LYS A 58 -27.93 -5.54 -35.95
N SER A 59 -29.13 -5.84 -35.46
CA SER A 59 -29.39 -5.93 -34.03
C SER A 59 -28.39 -6.91 -33.41
N THR A 60 -27.62 -6.43 -32.45
CA THR A 60 -26.69 -7.21 -31.60
C THR A 60 -27.42 -8.07 -30.56
N TYR A 61 -28.76 -8.15 -30.63
CA TYR A 61 -29.59 -8.75 -29.59
C TYR A 61 -30.04 -10.19 -29.89
N LEU A 62 -29.21 -10.97 -30.58
CA LEU A 62 -29.34 -12.44 -30.66
C LEU A 62 -27.93 -13.05 -30.69
N ASP A 63 -27.63 -13.82 -29.64
CA ASP A 63 -26.44 -14.67 -29.43
C ASP A 63 -25.11 -14.02 -29.00
N ASP A 64 -25.15 -12.96 -28.19
CA ASP A 64 -23.94 -12.37 -27.58
C ASP A 64 -23.55 -13.01 -26.23
N HIS A 65 -23.89 -14.29 -26.01
CA HIS A 65 -23.19 -15.10 -25.01
C HIS A 65 -21.83 -15.56 -25.57
N GLY A 66 -21.03 -14.61 -26.03
CA GLY A 66 -19.58 -14.79 -25.95
C GLY A 66 -19.21 -15.12 -24.50
N PRO A 67 -18.04 -15.75 -24.24
CA PRO A 67 -17.57 -15.93 -22.87
C PRO A 67 -17.73 -14.58 -22.15
N PRO A 68 -18.29 -14.56 -20.93
CA PRO A 68 -18.61 -13.32 -20.24
C PRO A 68 -17.41 -12.39 -20.34
N THR A 69 -17.61 -11.21 -20.95
CA THR A 69 -16.56 -10.22 -21.13
C THR A 69 -15.82 -10.11 -19.80
N LEU A 70 -14.51 -10.41 -19.82
CA LEU A 70 -13.71 -10.42 -18.61
C LEU A 70 -13.97 -9.08 -17.91
N LYS A 71 -14.57 -9.11 -16.72
CA LYS A 71 -14.88 -7.88 -15.97
C LYS A 71 -13.54 -7.26 -15.59
N VAL A 72 -12.99 -6.44 -16.48
CA VAL A 72 -11.81 -5.63 -16.19
C VAL A 72 -12.24 -4.67 -15.11
N LEU A 73 -11.67 -4.86 -13.90
CA LEU A 73 -11.93 -3.94 -12.81
C LEU A 73 -11.46 -2.54 -13.25
N PRO A 74 -12.24 -1.48 -12.98
CA PRO A 74 -11.84 -0.12 -13.36
C PRO A 74 -10.62 0.38 -12.57
N PHE A 75 -10.15 -0.39 -11.59
CA PHE A 75 -9.00 -0.11 -10.74
C PHE A 75 -8.03 -1.30 -10.77
N PRO A 76 -6.73 -1.09 -10.50
CA PRO A 76 -5.73 -2.15 -10.53
C PRO A 76 -6.10 -3.34 -9.63
N SER A 77 -5.99 -4.56 -10.16
CA SER A 77 -6.33 -5.84 -9.49
C SER A 77 -5.12 -6.64 -8.99
N GLN A 78 -3.91 -6.11 -9.20
CA GLN A 78 -2.64 -6.73 -8.82
C GLN A 78 -1.86 -5.74 -7.95
N VAL A 79 -1.92 -5.89 -6.64
CA VAL A 79 -1.32 -4.93 -5.70
C VAL A 79 -0.19 -5.58 -4.91
N VAL A 80 0.98 -4.95 -4.89
CA VAL A 80 2.12 -5.37 -4.06
C VAL A 80 2.40 -4.32 -2.99
N TYR A 81 2.36 -4.75 -1.73
CA TYR A 81 2.81 -4.00 -0.57
C TYR A 81 4.15 -4.55 -0.05
N ASN A 82 5.26 -4.01 -0.56
CA ASN A 82 6.61 -4.38 -0.13
C ASN A 82 7.00 -3.70 1.20
N ARG A 83 6.27 -4.07 2.26
CA ARG A 83 6.24 -3.39 3.56
C ARG A 83 7.61 -3.12 4.18
N VAL A 84 7.89 -1.85 4.48
CA VAL A 84 9.08 -1.42 5.23
C VAL A 84 8.95 -1.80 6.71
N GLY A 85 10.04 -2.29 7.32
CA GLY A 85 10.08 -2.62 8.74
C GLY A 85 9.87 -1.39 9.64
N LYS A 86 9.04 -1.56 10.68
CA LYS A 86 8.75 -0.55 11.73
C LYS A 86 7.99 0.70 11.25
N CYS A 87 7.34 0.61 10.09
CA CYS A 87 6.41 1.60 9.55
C CYS A 87 4.93 1.22 9.75
N GLY A 88 4.58 0.60 10.88
CA GLY A 88 3.19 0.20 11.18
C GLY A 88 2.65 -0.99 10.37
N SER A 89 3.53 -1.70 9.66
CA SER A 89 3.12 -2.77 8.73
C SER A 89 2.27 -3.87 9.35
N ARG A 90 2.54 -4.29 10.60
CA ARG A 90 1.76 -5.32 11.29
C ARG A 90 0.32 -4.86 11.58
N THR A 91 0.12 -3.60 11.91
CA THR A 91 -1.19 -2.95 12.11
C THR A 91 -1.97 -2.87 10.80
N VAL A 92 -1.30 -2.52 9.71
CA VAL A 92 -1.88 -2.50 8.36
C VAL A 92 -2.25 -3.90 7.89
N VAL A 93 -1.43 -4.93 8.17
CA VAL A 93 -1.72 -6.31 7.77
C VAL A 93 -2.94 -6.87 8.50
N ILE A 94 -3.15 -6.53 9.77
CA ILE A 94 -4.38 -6.88 10.49
C ILE A 94 -5.59 -6.27 9.78
N LEU A 95 -5.49 -5.00 9.38
CA LEU A 95 -6.55 -4.31 8.63
C LEU A 95 -6.83 -4.97 7.28
N LEU A 96 -5.77 -5.33 6.54
CA LEU A 96 -5.88 -6.02 5.26
C LEU A 96 -6.55 -7.38 5.37
N ARG A 97 -6.32 -8.14 6.46
CA ARG A 97 -7.00 -9.42 6.70
C ARG A 97 -8.51 -9.23 6.85
N LEU A 98 -8.92 -8.26 7.67
CA LEU A 98 -10.34 -7.93 7.86
C LEU A 98 -10.99 -7.43 6.55
N LEU A 99 -10.25 -6.65 5.75
CA LEU A 99 -10.72 -6.21 4.44
C LEU A 99 -10.80 -7.35 3.42
N ALA A 100 -9.86 -8.30 3.44
CA ALA A 100 -9.86 -9.47 2.55
C ALA A 100 -11.07 -10.36 2.80
N GLU A 101 -11.41 -10.59 4.07
CA GLU A 101 -12.62 -11.31 4.46
C GLU A 101 -13.88 -10.56 4.01
N LYS A 102 -13.92 -9.24 4.17
CA LYS A 102 -15.08 -8.42 3.80
C LYS A 102 -15.31 -8.34 2.29
N HIS A 103 -14.24 -8.17 1.52
CA HIS A 103 -14.30 -7.87 0.08
C HIS A 103 -13.92 -9.04 -0.81
N GLN A 104 -13.58 -10.20 -0.22
CA GLN A 104 -13.31 -11.47 -0.91
C GLN A 104 -12.19 -11.38 -1.97
N PHE A 105 -11.09 -10.71 -1.63
CA PHE A 105 -9.87 -10.71 -2.45
C PHE A 105 -8.77 -11.59 -1.86
N ASN A 106 -7.82 -12.02 -2.68
CA ASN A 106 -6.72 -12.88 -2.25
C ASN A 106 -5.63 -12.07 -1.53
N LEU A 107 -5.54 -12.19 -0.20
CA LEU A 107 -4.44 -11.62 0.59
C LEU A 107 -3.35 -12.67 0.81
N VAL A 108 -2.17 -12.47 0.24
CA VAL A 108 -1.00 -13.34 0.46
C VAL A 108 0.04 -12.58 1.27
N SER A 109 0.29 -13.02 2.51
CA SER A 109 1.31 -12.45 3.39
C SER A 109 2.44 -13.45 3.59
N ALA A 110 3.67 -13.07 3.21
CA ALA A 110 4.84 -13.87 3.52
C ALA A 110 5.46 -13.43 4.86
N ASP A 111 5.69 -14.38 5.75
CA ASP A 111 6.28 -14.17 7.08
C ASP A 111 7.82 -14.20 7.06
N ILE A 112 8.41 -13.93 5.90
CA ILE A 112 9.86 -13.78 5.72
C ILE A 112 10.24 -12.33 6.01
N HIS A 113 10.94 -12.12 7.13
CA HIS A 113 11.36 -10.79 7.59
C HIS A 113 12.88 -10.54 7.42
N ASN A 114 13.68 -11.60 7.45
CA ASN A 114 15.15 -11.56 7.49
C ASN A 114 15.80 -11.51 6.09
N LYS A 115 15.06 -11.90 5.04
CA LYS A 115 15.56 -11.96 3.66
C LYS A 115 14.82 -10.98 2.75
N THR A 116 15.28 -9.73 2.80
CA THR A 116 14.75 -8.60 1.99
C THR A 116 15.48 -8.44 0.66
N ARG A 117 16.75 -8.85 0.62
CA ARG A 117 17.61 -8.88 -0.57
C ARG A 117 17.58 -10.28 -1.18
N LEU A 118 17.37 -10.35 -2.49
CA LEU A 118 17.16 -11.60 -3.21
C LEU A 118 18.19 -11.75 -4.33
N THR A 119 18.64 -12.98 -4.57
CA THR A 119 19.42 -13.30 -5.77
C THR A 119 18.55 -13.17 -7.02
N LYS A 120 19.17 -13.10 -8.21
CA LYS A 120 18.40 -12.98 -9.47
C LYS A 120 17.39 -14.12 -9.66
N HIS A 121 17.77 -15.36 -9.33
CA HIS A 121 16.89 -16.52 -9.42
C HIS A 121 15.72 -16.39 -8.44
N GLU A 122 16.01 -16.07 -7.18
CA GLU A 122 14.96 -15.88 -6.16
C GLU A 122 14.00 -14.73 -6.48
N GLN A 123 14.49 -13.68 -7.16
CA GLN A 123 13.63 -12.60 -7.65
C GLN A 123 12.65 -13.16 -8.68
N VAL A 124 13.14 -13.89 -9.70
CA VAL A 124 12.30 -14.50 -10.74
C VAL A 124 11.28 -15.46 -10.14
N ASP A 125 11.71 -16.36 -9.24
CA ASP A 125 10.82 -17.31 -8.57
C ASP A 125 9.72 -16.58 -7.80
N LEU A 126 10.09 -15.54 -7.04
CA LEU A 126 9.12 -14.75 -6.29
C LEU A 126 8.16 -14.00 -7.22
N MET A 127 8.64 -13.40 -8.30
CA MET A 127 7.79 -12.67 -9.25
C MET A 127 6.82 -13.61 -9.98
N ASN A 128 7.26 -14.82 -10.35
CA ASN A 128 6.40 -15.85 -10.93
C ASN A 128 5.34 -16.31 -9.93
N ASN A 129 5.73 -16.57 -8.68
CA ASN A 129 4.79 -16.96 -7.62
C ASN A 129 3.76 -15.87 -7.33
N ILE A 130 4.14 -14.59 -7.37
CA ILE A 130 3.20 -13.47 -7.22
C ILE A 130 2.25 -13.40 -8.42
N SER A 131 2.78 -13.56 -9.64
CA SER A 131 1.99 -13.48 -10.87
C SER A 131 1.00 -14.62 -11.04
N SER A 132 1.24 -15.77 -10.39
CA SER A 132 0.31 -16.90 -10.37
C SER A 132 -0.86 -16.76 -9.39
N ILE A 133 -0.89 -15.71 -8.56
CA ILE A 133 -1.97 -15.52 -7.58
C ILE A 133 -3.26 -15.14 -8.30
N PRO A 134 -4.41 -15.80 -8.00
CA PRO A 134 -5.69 -15.42 -8.59
C PRO A 134 -6.07 -13.97 -8.28
N GLN A 135 -6.47 -13.21 -9.31
CA GLN A 135 -6.88 -11.82 -9.17
C GLN A 135 -8.35 -11.70 -8.72
N PRO A 136 -8.73 -10.65 -7.97
CA PRO A 136 -7.87 -9.60 -7.44
C PRO A 136 -7.03 -10.08 -6.24
N PHE A 137 -5.77 -9.65 -6.17
CA PHE A 137 -4.88 -10.00 -5.04
C PHE A 137 -4.14 -8.80 -4.46
N LEU A 138 -3.76 -8.94 -3.20
CA LEU A 138 -2.80 -8.07 -2.53
C LEU A 138 -1.71 -8.93 -1.90
N PHE A 139 -0.49 -8.79 -2.40
CA PHE A 139 0.68 -9.48 -1.88
C PHE A 139 1.46 -8.58 -0.93
N THR A 140 1.84 -9.08 0.25
CA THR A 140 2.64 -8.33 1.24
C THR A 140 3.84 -9.12 1.75
N ARG A 141 5.03 -8.51 1.67
CA ARG A 141 6.28 -9.08 2.21
C ARG A 141 7.28 -7.99 2.55
N HIS A 142 8.18 -8.26 3.50
CA HIS A 142 9.40 -7.45 3.66
C HIS A 142 10.41 -7.80 2.56
N VAL A 143 10.42 -7.01 1.49
CA VAL A 143 11.31 -7.21 0.35
C VAL A 143 11.62 -5.87 -0.29
N HIS A 144 12.84 -5.67 -0.79
CA HIS A 144 13.12 -4.48 -1.58
C HIS A 144 12.41 -4.55 -2.93
N PHE A 145 12.12 -3.39 -3.52
CA PHE A 145 11.43 -3.24 -4.79
C PHE A 145 11.94 -4.21 -5.86
N LEU A 146 11.00 -4.86 -6.54
CA LEU A 146 11.24 -5.81 -7.62
C LEU A 146 10.71 -5.19 -8.91
N ASN A 147 11.55 -5.14 -9.93
CA ASN A 147 11.16 -4.69 -11.24
C ASN A 147 10.76 -5.90 -12.08
N PHE A 148 9.46 -6.11 -12.25
CA PHE A 148 8.87 -7.22 -13.01
C PHE A 148 9.10 -7.03 -14.51
N THR A 149 9.02 -5.78 -14.99
CA THR A 149 9.24 -5.45 -16.41
C THR A 149 10.63 -5.86 -16.90
N ARG A 150 11.65 -5.80 -16.04
CA ARG A 150 13.02 -6.26 -16.35
C ARG A 150 13.06 -7.74 -16.75
N PHE A 151 12.10 -8.54 -16.30
CA PHE A 151 11.97 -9.96 -16.60
C PHE A 151 10.81 -10.27 -17.55
N ARG A 152 10.25 -9.25 -18.22
CA ARG A 152 9.10 -9.36 -19.14
C ARG A 152 7.86 -9.93 -18.47
N ILE A 153 7.71 -9.70 -17.16
CA ILE A 153 6.52 -10.02 -16.39
C ILE A 153 5.70 -8.73 -16.24
N GLU A 154 4.38 -8.85 -16.26
CA GLU A 154 3.48 -7.72 -16.02
C GLU A 154 3.77 -7.11 -14.63
N GLN A 155 3.87 -5.78 -14.59
CA GLN A 155 4.21 -5.05 -13.36
C GLN A 155 2.94 -4.83 -12.53
N PRO A 156 2.84 -5.40 -11.32
CA PRO A 156 1.75 -5.05 -10.41
C PRO A 156 1.95 -3.62 -9.90
N VAL A 157 0.86 -2.98 -9.48
CA VAL A 157 0.95 -1.66 -8.85
C VAL A 157 1.51 -1.80 -7.43
N TYR A 158 2.44 -0.93 -7.06
CA TYR A 158 3.00 -0.93 -5.73
C TYR A 158 2.30 0.08 -4.82
N ILE A 159 2.16 -0.28 -3.55
CA ILE A 159 1.81 0.65 -2.47
C ILE A 159 2.82 0.52 -1.34
N ASN A 160 3.03 1.58 -0.57
CA ASN A 160 3.83 1.48 0.65
C ASN A 160 3.46 2.54 1.68
N ILE A 161 3.95 2.36 2.90
CA ILE A 161 3.82 3.33 3.98
C ILE A 161 5.20 3.48 4.62
N VAL A 162 5.68 4.71 4.67
CA VAL A 162 6.94 5.08 5.35
C VAL A 162 6.64 5.79 6.66
N ARG A 163 7.67 6.02 7.44
CA ARG A 163 7.61 6.68 8.75
C ARG A 163 8.81 7.60 8.88
N ASP A 164 8.72 8.63 9.70
CA ASP A 164 9.86 9.46 10.06
C ASP A 164 11.12 8.60 10.36
N PRO A 165 12.27 8.88 9.70
CA PRO A 165 13.46 8.03 9.76
C PRO A 165 13.95 7.72 11.18
N ILE A 166 14.04 8.74 12.04
CA ILE A 166 14.50 8.58 13.42
C ILE A 166 13.48 7.78 14.23
N ASN A 167 12.19 8.11 14.16
CA ASN A 167 11.14 7.39 14.87
C ASN A 167 11.07 5.91 14.45
N ARG A 168 11.30 5.61 13.16
CA ARG A 168 11.44 4.25 12.65
C ARG A 168 12.66 3.55 13.25
N PHE A 169 13.82 4.21 13.24
CA PHE A 169 15.06 3.71 13.82
C PHE A 169 14.90 3.40 15.32
N LEU A 170 14.39 4.34 16.12
CA LEU A 170 14.16 4.15 17.55
C LEU A 170 13.19 2.99 17.79
N SER A 171 12.10 2.92 17.01
CA SER A 171 11.18 1.78 17.10
C SER A 171 11.86 0.46 16.79
N ASN A 172 12.83 0.40 15.86
CA ASN A 172 13.61 -0.79 15.57
C ASN A 172 14.56 -1.15 16.72
N TYR A 173 15.31 -0.16 17.21
CA TYR A 173 16.29 -0.32 18.28
C TYR A 173 15.67 -0.96 19.53
N PHE A 174 14.57 -0.37 20.01
CA PHE A 174 13.88 -0.87 21.20
C PHE A 174 13.12 -2.17 20.95
N PHE A 175 12.63 -2.39 19.72
CA PHE A 175 11.93 -3.63 19.40
C PHE A 175 12.86 -4.83 19.45
N ARG A 176 14.08 -4.71 18.90
CA ARG A 176 15.07 -5.78 18.97
C ARG A 176 15.37 -6.17 20.43
N ARG A 177 15.42 -5.18 21.34
CA ARG A 177 15.75 -5.37 22.76
C ARG A 177 14.57 -5.84 23.63
N PHE A 178 13.39 -5.28 23.41
CA PHE A 178 12.25 -5.41 24.34
C PHE A 178 10.95 -5.89 23.70
N GLY A 179 10.85 -5.92 22.37
CA GLY A 179 9.68 -6.45 21.65
C GLY A 179 8.49 -5.50 21.61
N ASP A 180 7.30 -6.10 21.48
CA ASP A 180 6.00 -5.41 21.51
C ASP A 180 5.10 -5.99 22.61
N TRP A 181 3.92 -5.42 22.78
CA TRP A 181 2.97 -5.79 23.84
C TRP A 181 2.32 -7.17 23.67
N ARG A 182 2.53 -7.89 22.55
CA ARG A 182 1.94 -9.24 22.36
C ARG A 182 2.68 -10.36 23.07
N GLY A 183 3.76 -10.03 23.79
CA GLY A 183 4.49 -11.05 24.51
C GLY A 183 5.44 -11.88 23.64
N GLU A 184 6.04 -11.28 22.60
CA GLU A 184 7.36 -11.72 22.11
C GLU A 184 8.41 -11.45 23.21
N GLN A 185 8.26 -12.09 24.37
CA GLN A 185 9.02 -11.75 25.58
C GLN A 185 10.44 -12.31 25.52
N ASN A 186 10.65 -13.42 24.82
CA ASN A 186 11.98 -13.99 24.66
C ASN A 186 12.77 -13.29 23.56
N HIS A 187 13.59 -12.34 23.99
CA HIS A 187 14.61 -11.71 23.16
C HIS A 187 15.53 -12.75 22.47
N GLN A 188 15.73 -13.94 23.06
CA GLN A 188 16.49 -15.03 22.45
C GLN A 188 15.89 -15.58 21.15
N ILE A 189 14.56 -15.52 20.99
CA ILE A 189 13.88 -15.93 19.75
C ILE A 189 13.96 -14.80 18.71
N ARG A 190 13.75 -13.56 19.17
CA ARG A 190 13.68 -12.38 18.30
C ARG A 190 15.05 -11.92 17.80
N THR A 191 16.04 -11.94 18.68
CA THR A 191 17.43 -11.56 18.45
C THR A 191 18.34 -12.57 19.13
N PRO A 192 18.48 -13.76 18.53
CA PRO A 192 19.40 -14.78 19.04
C PRO A 192 20.81 -14.23 19.17
N GLY A 193 21.47 -14.51 20.29
CA GLY A 193 22.86 -14.12 20.55
C GLY A 193 23.08 -12.68 21.05
N MET A 194 22.03 -11.87 21.22
CA MET A 194 22.16 -10.55 21.84
C MET A 194 22.51 -10.70 23.33
N LYS A 195 23.64 -10.13 23.74
CA LYS A 195 24.08 -10.13 25.13
C LYS A 195 23.33 -9.09 25.96
N ASP A 196 23.37 -9.21 27.29
CA ASP A 196 22.65 -8.28 28.17
C ASP A 196 23.23 -6.85 28.13
N ASP A 197 24.55 -6.70 28.01
CA ASP A 197 25.21 -5.40 27.80
C ASP A 197 24.73 -4.72 26.50
N GLU A 198 24.64 -5.48 25.40
CA GLU A 198 24.04 -4.98 24.15
C GLU A 198 22.56 -4.64 24.34
N ARG A 199 21.81 -5.50 25.03
CA ARG A 199 20.37 -5.34 25.23
C ARG A 199 20.01 -4.09 26.00
N TYR A 200 20.80 -3.75 27.01
CA TYR A 200 20.57 -2.60 27.89
C TYR A 200 21.48 -1.39 27.55
N LEU A 201 22.25 -1.46 26.45
CA LEU A 201 23.03 -0.33 25.94
C LEU A 201 22.15 0.93 25.83
N ASP A 202 22.60 2.02 26.45
CA ASP A 202 21.96 3.33 26.34
C ASP A 202 22.01 3.78 24.86
N ILE A 203 20.85 4.21 24.35
CA ILE A 203 20.71 4.71 22.98
C ILE A 203 21.63 5.91 22.73
N ASN A 204 21.86 6.76 23.74
CA ASN A 204 22.72 7.93 23.62
C ASN A 204 24.17 7.51 23.39
N VAL A 205 24.66 6.59 24.21
CA VAL A 205 26.00 5.99 24.08
C VAL A 205 26.13 5.33 22.70
N CYS A 206 25.14 4.53 22.29
CA CYS A 206 25.14 3.88 20.98
C CYS A 206 25.32 4.88 19.82
N ILE A 207 24.61 6.00 19.86
CA ILE A 207 24.67 7.03 18.82
C ILE A 207 25.98 7.81 18.89
N LEU A 208 26.32 8.36 20.05
CA LEU A 208 27.46 9.28 20.23
C LEU A 208 28.79 8.57 20.03
N GLU A 209 28.92 7.33 20.52
CA GLU A 209 30.14 6.51 20.34
C GLU A 209 30.16 5.72 19.03
N ASN A 210 29.22 6.00 18.12
CA ASN A 210 29.20 5.47 16.76
C ASN A 210 29.17 3.93 16.67
N TYR A 211 28.42 3.28 17.57
CA TYR A 211 28.23 1.82 17.52
C TYR A 211 27.65 1.40 16.17
N PRO A 212 28.06 0.25 15.60
CA PRO A 212 27.69 -0.15 14.23
C PRO A 212 26.19 -0.13 13.95
N GLU A 213 25.34 -0.46 14.90
CA GLU A 213 23.88 -0.46 14.67
C GLU A 213 23.23 0.94 14.70
N CYS A 214 23.93 1.94 15.23
CA CYS A 214 23.52 3.33 15.34
C CYS A 214 24.25 4.25 14.34
N SER A 215 25.01 3.66 13.41
CA SER A 215 25.81 4.36 12.41
C SER A 215 25.56 3.87 10.97
N ASN A 216 26.10 4.58 9.98
CA ASN A 216 26.02 4.15 8.59
C ASN A 216 26.95 2.94 8.34
N PRO A 217 26.55 2.00 7.46
CA PRO A 217 25.34 2.00 6.63
C PRO A 217 24.10 1.38 7.31
N ARG A 218 24.15 1.01 8.58
CA ARG A 218 23.07 0.26 9.26
C ARG A 218 21.82 1.10 9.53
N VAL A 219 21.97 2.41 9.70
CA VAL A 219 20.83 3.33 9.86
C VAL A 219 20.11 3.62 8.54
N PHE A 220 20.76 3.38 7.39
CA PHE A 220 20.20 3.48 6.05
C PHE A 220 19.35 2.24 5.72
N TYR A 221 18.04 2.45 5.68
CA TYR A 221 17.02 1.40 5.71
C TYR A 221 15.80 1.65 4.83
N ILE A 222 15.22 2.85 4.78
CA ILE A 222 13.98 3.11 4.00
C ILE A 222 14.32 3.16 2.50
N ILE A 223 15.29 3.99 2.10
CA ILE A 223 15.70 4.11 0.68
C ILE A 223 15.99 2.76 0.00
N PRO A 224 16.76 1.82 0.58
CA PRO A 224 16.99 0.51 -0.03
C PRO A 224 15.71 -0.26 -0.42
N TYR A 225 14.62 -0.12 0.33
CA TYR A 225 13.35 -0.78 0.01
C TYR A 225 12.72 -0.26 -1.29
N PHE A 226 12.95 1.01 -1.62
CA PHE A 226 12.41 1.64 -2.83
C PHE A 226 13.41 1.64 -3.98
N CYS A 227 14.71 1.81 -3.68
CA CYS A 227 15.79 1.71 -4.67
C CYS A 227 15.84 0.31 -5.31
N GLY A 228 15.57 -0.74 -4.53
CA GLY A 228 15.37 -2.10 -5.01
C GLY A 228 16.54 -3.04 -4.76
N GLN A 229 16.72 -4.01 -5.66
CA GLN A 229 17.68 -5.12 -5.49
C GLN A 229 19.09 -4.82 -6.02
N HIS A 230 19.33 -3.63 -6.58
CA HIS A 230 20.64 -3.27 -7.14
C HIS A 230 21.72 -3.18 -6.03
N PRO A 231 22.96 -3.66 -6.25
CA PRO A 231 24.02 -3.57 -5.26
C PRO A 231 24.32 -2.14 -4.76
N GLN A 232 24.24 -1.13 -5.63
CA GLN A 232 24.44 0.27 -5.24
C GLN A 232 23.34 0.81 -4.31
N CYS A 233 22.19 0.14 -4.18
CA CYS A 233 21.17 0.50 -3.18
C CYS A 233 21.57 0.15 -1.74
N ARG A 234 22.72 -0.49 -1.53
CA ARG A 234 23.17 -0.94 -0.19
C ARG A 234 23.83 0.18 0.60
N GLU A 235 24.45 1.13 -0.10
CA GLU A 235 25.21 2.19 0.52
C GLU A 235 24.44 3.52 0.43
N PRO A 236 24.54 4.37 1.47
CA PRO A 236 23.98 5.72 1.42
C PRO A 236 24.67 6.55 0.34
N GLY A 237 23.90 7.15 -0.56
CA GLY A 237 24.46 8.01 -1.60
C GLY A 237 23.38 8.56 -2.53
N VAL A 238 23.77 9.59 -3.30
CA VAL A 238 22.89 10.29 -4.24
C VAL A 238 22.25 9.33 -5.24
N TRP A 239 23.01 8.39 -5.78
CA TRP A 239 22.50 7.42 -6.74
C TRP A 239 21.34 6.59 -6.17
N ALA A 240 21.48 6.08 -4.94
CA ALA A 240 20.45 5.25 -4.31
C ALA A 240 19.19 6.07 -3.98
N LEU A 241 19.38 7.32 -3.53
CA LEU A 241 18.31 8.28 -3.28
C LEU A 241 17.51 8.56 -4.55
N GLU A 242 18.17 8.98 -5.63
CA GLU A 242 17.50 9.35 -6.87
C GLU A 242 16.85 8.13 -7.54
N ARG A 243 17.50 6.97 -7.50
CA ARG A 243 16.88 5.72 -7.98
C ARG A 243 15.62 5.37 -7.19
N ALA A 244 15.63 5.55 -5.87
CA ALA A 244 14.43 5.32 -5.04
C ALA A 244 13.30 6.29 -5.39
N LYS A 245 13.59 7.58 -5.54
CA LYS A 245 12.60 8.59 -5.97
C LYS A 245 12.00 8.23 -7.33
N GLN A 246 12.84 7.86 -8.30
CA GLN A 246 12.39 7.45 -9.63
C GLN A 246 11.46 6.24 -9.56
N ASN A 247 11.85 5.18 -8.83
CA ASN A 247 11.01 3.99 -8.71
C ASN A 247 9.64 4.31 -8.08
N VAL A 248 9.57 5.24 -7.12
CA VAL A 248 8.32 5.72 -6.53
C VAL A 248 7.43 6.36 -7.59
N LEU A 249 7.96 7.28 -8.39
CA LEU A 249 7.19 7.98 -9.43
C LEU A 249 6.69 7.02 -10.51
N ASP A 250 7.51 6.04 -10.88
CA ASP A 250 7.21 5.17 -12.02
C ASP A 250 6.31 3.97 -11.66
N ASN A 251 6.41 3.45 -10.43
CA ASN A 251 5.85 2.13 -10.09
C ASN A 251 4.89 2.12 -8.89
N TYR A 252 4.90 3.15 -8.05
CA TYR A 252 4.06 3.19 -6.85
C TYR A 252 2.79 3.99 -7.10
N LEU A 253 1.64 3.35 -6.92
CA LEU A 253 0.33 4.00 -6.94
C LEU A 253 0.19 4.99 -5.78
N LEU A 254 0.66 4.62 -4.59
CA LEU A 254 0.65 5.47 -3.42
C LEU A 254 1.77 5.08 -2.45
N VAL A 255 2.51 6.06 -1.97
CA VAL A 255 3.37 5.92 -0.79
C VAL A 255 2.89 6.91 0.27
N GLY A 256 2.33 6.37 1.35
CA GLY A 256 1.82 7.16 2.47
C GLY A 256 2.84 7.37 3.59
N ILE A 257 2.54 8.28 4.51
CA ILE A 257 3.29 8.48 5.75
C ILE A 257 2.48 7.97 6.95
N LEU A 258 3.14 7.25 7.86
CA LEU A 258 2.49 6.61 9.00
C LEU A 258 1.89 7.64 9.96
N GLU A 259 2.48 8.82 10.06
CA GLU A 259 2.01 9.93 10.88
C GLU A 259 0.60 10.42 10.46
N GLU A 260 0.22 10.20 9.19
CA GLU A 260 -1.10 10.54 8.64
C GLU A 260 -1.87 9.29 8.17
N LEU A 261 -1.77 8.17 8.91
CA LEU A 261 -2.34 6.89 8.48
C LEU A 261 -3.84 6.95 8.12
N GLU A 262 -4.66 7.74 8.83
CA GLU A 262 -6.08 7.89 8.46
C GLU A 262 -6.25 8.44 7.03
N ASP A 263 -5.47 9.46 6.67
CA ASP A 263 -5.51 10.03 5.32
C ASP A 263 -4.96 9.06 4.28
N VAL A 264 -3.93 8.28 4.63
CA VAL A 264 -3.41 7.21 3.76
C VAL A 264 -4.51 6.17 3.47
N LEU A 265 -5.22 5.73 4.50
CA LEU A 265 -6.31 4.75 4.34
C LEU A 265 -7.46 5.32 3.49
N LEU A 266 -7.82 6.58 3.69
CA LEU A 266 -8.83 7.25 2.88
C LEU A 266 -8.40 7.37 1.41
N MET A 267 -7.13 7.69 1.15
CA MET A 267 -6.56 7.72 -0.19
C MET A 267 -6.60 6.34 -0.86
N LEU A 268 -6.23 5.28 -0.14
CA LEU A 268 -6.32 3.90 -0.62
C LEU A 268 -7.76 3.49 -0.92
N GLU A 269 -8.73 3.91 -0.12
CA GLU A 269 -10.16 3.70 -0.40
C GLU A 269 -10.61 4.36 -1.72
N ARG A 270 -10.06 5.52 -2.07
CA ARG A 270 -10.37 6.19 -3.35
C ARG A 270 -9.65 5.58 -4.54
N LEU A 271 -8.39 5.16 -4.37
CA LEU A 271 -7.55 4.65 -5.45
C LEU A 271 -7.78 3.16 -5.72
N LEU A 272 -8.21 2.40 -4.71
CA LEU A 272 -8.38 0.96 -4.73
C LEU A 272 -9.67 0.54 -3.97
N PRO A 273 -10.86 1.03 -4.38
CA PRO A 273 -12.09 0.86 -3.61
C PRO A 273 -12.48 -0.60 -3.38
N HIS A 274 -12.22 -1.48 -4.35
CA HIS A 274 -12.53 -2.90 -4.24
C HIS A 274 -11.68 -3.65 -3.18
N TYR A 275 -10.56 -3.06 -2.72
CA TYR A 275 -9.78 -3.56 -1.58
C TYR A 275 -10.10 -2.82 -0.28
N PHE A 276 -10.36 -1.51 -0.34
CA PHE A 276 -10.32 -0.63 0.84
C PHE A 276 -11.66 0.05 1.19
N THR A 277 -12.77 -0.28 0.52
CA THR A 277 -14.09 0.32 0.86
C THR A 277 -14.48 0.08 2.32
N GLY A 278 -14.78 1.17 3.04
CA GLY A 278 -15.12 1.19 4.46
C GLY A 278 -13.94 0.92 5.39
N VAL A 279 -12.70 1.09 4.94
CA VAL A 279 -11.49 0.85 5.74
C VAL A 279 -11.45 1.69 7.01
N LEU A 280 -11.89 2.95 6.96
CA LEU A 280 -11.90 3.83 8.13
C LEU A 280 -12.85 3.35 9.22
N ASN A 281 -13.96 2.69 8.86
CA ASN A 281 -14.90 2.13 9.83
C ASN A 281 -14.24 1.00 10.63
N ILE A 282 -13.47 0.15 9.94
CA ILE A 282 -12.69 -0.92 10.58
C ILE A 282 -11.57 -0.31 11.43
N TYR A 283 -10.80 0.63 10.88
CA TYR A 283 -9.70 1.30 11.57
C TYR A 283 -10.13 2.01 12.86
N LYS A 284 -11.33 2.62 12.86
CA LYS A 284 -11.87 3.34 14.03
C LYS A 284 -12.55 2.42 15.05
N SER A 285 -12.82 1.16 14.69
CA SER A 285 -13.47 0.19 15.58
C SER A 285 -12.65 -0.09 16.86
N PRO A 286 -13.32 -0.35 18.00
CA PRO A 286 -12.64 -0.63 19.26
C PRO A 286 -11.81 -1.92 19.21
N ASP A 287 -12.32 -2.96 18.54
CA ASP A 287 -11.62 -4.25 18.41
C ASP A 287 -10.31 -4.11 17.64
N TYR A 288 -10.34 -3.37 16.53
CA TYR A 288 -9.14 -3.06 15.77
C TYR A 288 -8.16 -2.23 16.59
N LYS A 289 -8.61 -1.17 17.28
CA LYS A 289 -7.73 -0.34 18.12
C LYS A 289 -7.05 -1.15 19.21
N LYS A 290 -7.78 -2.07 19.85
CA LYS A 290 -7.20 -3.00 20.84
C LYS A 290 -6.09 -3.83 20.22
N MET A 291 -6.33 -4.44 19.05
CA MET A 291 -5.32 -5.23 18.35
C MET A 291 -4.11 -4.41 17.89
N GLY A 292 -4.34 -3.21 17.36
CA GLY A 292 -3.34 -2.28 16.88
C GLY A 292 -2.41 -1.79 17.99
N ASN A 293 -2.97 -1.46 19.16
CA ASN A 293 -2.19 -1.01 20.32
C ASN A 293 -1.17 -2.05 20.80
N MET A 294 -1.48 -3.35 20.62
CA MET A 294 -0.55 -4.42 20.99
C MET A 294 0.69 -4.51 20.08
N THR A 295 0.67 -3.86 18.92
CA THR A 295 1.80 -3.85 17.97
C THR A 295 2.90 -2.84 18.34
N GLY A 296 2.62 -1.95 19.29
CA GLY A 296 3.53 -0.90 19.73
C GLY A 296 4.78 -1.48 20.40
N THR A 297 5.94 -0.96 20.02
CA THR A 297 7.21 -1.29 20.69
C THR A 297 7.24 -0.74 22.11
N VAL A 298 7.66 -1.57 23.06
CA VAL A 298 7.69 -1.24 24.50
C VAL A 298 9.00 -0.55 24.91
N ARG A 299 8.99 0.12 26.06
CA ARG A 299 10.19 0.72 26.72
C ARG A 299 11.00 1.68 25.83
N LYS A 300 10.34 2.33 24.87
CA LYS A 300 10.96 3.38 24.06
C LYS A 300 11.19 4.62 24.91
N HIS A 301 12.37 5.21 24.77
CA HIS A 301 12.68 6.54 25.28
C HIS A 301 13.33 7.38 24.19
N THR A 302 13.19 8.69 24.31
CA THR A 302 13.78 9.64 23.36
C THR A 302 15.25 9.89 23.74
N PRO A 303 16.19 9.85 22.77
CA PRO A 303 17.58 10.23 23.02
C PRO A 303 17.72 11.71 23.41
N THR A 304 18.90 12.09 23.88
CA THR A 304 19.30 13.49 24.11
C THR A 304 19.28 14.27 22.79
N LEU A 305 19.19 15.59 22.90
CA LEU A 305 19.18 16.48 21.74
C LEU A 305 20.45 16.32 20.89
N GLU A 306 21.61 16.19 21.53
CA GLU A 306 22.89 15.98 20.87
C GLU A 306 22.91 14.68 20.05
N ALA A 307 22.46 13.56 20.64
CA ALA A 307 22.35 12.29 19.94
C ALA A 307 21.36 12.37 18.76
N LEU A 308 20.23 13.08 18.93
CA LEU A 308 19.27 13.29 17.84
C LEU A 308 19.87 14.08 16.67
N GLN A 309 20.69 15.10 16.94
CA GLN A 309 21.37 15.89 15.91
C GLN A 309 22.35 15.02 15.11
N VAL A 310 23.20 14.25 15.81
CA VAL A 310 24.13 13.31 15.17
C VAL A 310 23.39 12.30 14.29
N LEU A 311 22.29 11.74 14.81
CA LEU A 311 21.49 10.76 14.07
C LEU A 311 20.80 11.39 12.85
N TYR A 312 20.30 12.61 12.96
CA TYR A 312 19.70 13.36 11.85
C TYR A 312 20.71 13.57 10.72
N HIS A 313 21.93 14.02 11.03
CA HIS A 313 22.99 14.19 10.04
C HIS A 313 23.35 12.87 9.34
N ARG A 314 23.47 11.77 10.10
CA ARG A 314 23.72 10.42 9.54
C ARG A 314 22.60 9.95 8.61
N MET A 315 21.36 10.37 8.87
CA MET A 315 20.15 10.02 8.12
C MET A 315 19.73 11.07 7.08
N ARG A 316 20.61 12.03 6.70
CA ARG A 316 20.24 13.13 5.78
C ARG A 316 19.52 12.65 4.51
N TYR A 317 20.03 11.60 3.86
CA TYR A 317 19.42 11.05 2.66
C TYR A 317 18.04 10.44 2.94
N GLU A 318 17.86 9.77 4.08
CA GLU A 318 16.55 9.22 4.48
C GLU A 318 15.53 10.33 4.71
N TYR A 319 15.96 11.46 5.27
CA TYR A 319 15.12 12.63 5.43
C TYR A 319 14.77 13.28 4.10
N ASP A 320 15.71 13.41 3.17
CA ASP A 320 15.43 13.89 1.80
C ASP A 320 14.39 13.01 1.12
N PHE A 321 14.54 11.69 1.22
CA PHE A 321 13.57 10.75 0.67
C PHE A 321 12.21 10.84 1.39
N TYR A 322 12.18 10.87 2.72
CA TYR A 322 10.95 10.98 3.49
C TYR A 322 10.18 12.28 3.17
N ASN A 323 10.88 13.41 3.09
CA ASN A 323 10.28 14.70 2.73
C ASN A 323 9.73 14.66 1.30
N PHE A 324 10.47 14.10 0.34
CA PHE A 324 9.98 13.87 -1.01
C PHE A 324 8.67 13.05 -1.01
N ILE A 325 8.62 11.92 -0.29
CA ILE A 325 7.42 11.09 -0.18
C ILE A 325 6.26 11.87 0.43
N ARG A 326 6.50 12.59 1.54
CA ARG A 326 5.48 13.41 2.20
C ARG A 326 4.90 14.45 1.23
N ASP A 327 5.77 15.14 0.51
CA ASP A 327 5.35 16.21 -0.41
C ASP A 327 4.56 15.64 -1.60
N GLN A 328 4.95 14.47 -2.13
CA GLN A 328 4.17 13.74 -3.15
C GLN A 328 2.80 13.29 -2.63
N PHE A 329 2.76 12.74 -1.41
CA PHE A 329 1.51 12.32 -0.76
C PHE A 329 0.55 13.50 -0.57
N HIS A 330 1.05 14.63 -0.05
CA HIS A 330 0.26 15.85 0.14
C HIS A 330 -0.17 16.49 -1.19
N LEU A 331 0.66 16.43 -2.23
CA LEU A 331 0.29 16.84 -3.58
C LEU A 331 -0.90 16.00 -4.09
N MET A 332 -0.84 14.68 -3.97
CA MET A 332 -1.90 13.79 -4.43
C MET A 332 -3.19 13.99 -3.63
N LYS A 333 -3.09 14.14 -2.31
CA LYS A 333 -4.21 14.47 -1.40
C LYS A 333 -4.93 15.74 -1.84
N ARG A 334 -4.17 16.80 -2.18
CA ARG A 334 -4.72 18.06 -2.71
C ARG A 334 -5.40 17.88 -4.07
N LYS A 335 -4.78 17.13 -4.99
CA LYS A 335 -5.36 16.85 -6.32
C LYS A 335 -6.70 16.12 -6.27
N ILE A 336 -6.90 15.25 -5.26
CA ILE A 336 -8.15 14.51 -5.04
C ILE A 336 -9.15 15.31 -4.19
N GLY A 337 -8.78 16.51 -3.72
CA GLY A 337 -9.67 17.40 -2.96
C GLY A 337 -9.83 17.03 -1.49
N LEU A 338 -8.92 16.24 -0.91
CA LEU A 338 -8.92 15.94 0.52
C LEU A 338 -8.27 17.09 1.31
N LYS A 339 -9.00 17.65 2.29
CA LYS A 339 -8.48 18.71 3.16
C LYS A 339 -7.51 18.09 4.17
N SER A 340 -6.31 18.65 4.30
CA SER A 340 -5.36 18.25 5.33
C SER A 340 -5.81 18.73 6.70
N VAL A 341 -5.90 17.83 7.67
CA VAL A 341 -5.84 18.21 9.08
C VAL A 341 -4.37 18.49 9.39
N SER A 342 -4.02 19.72 9.75
CA SER A 342 -2.65 20.08 10.10
C SER A 342 -2.23 19.32 11.36
N GLN A 343 -1.40 18.29 11.22
CA GLN A 343 -0.70 17.65 12.34
C GLN A 343 0.60 18.43 12.58
N PRO A 344 0.96 18.75 13.83
CA PRO A 344 2.25 19.36 14.12
C PRO A 344 3.37 18.39 13.71
N PRO A 345 4.50 18.89 13.17
CA PRO A 345 5.65 18.05 12.84
C PRO A 345 6.12 17.26 14.07
N ALA A 346 6.64 16.05 13.85
CA ALA A 346 7.15 15.17 14.91
C ALA A 346 8.26 15.83 15.77
N TYR A 347 8.88 16.89 15.25
CA TYR A 347 9.85 17.72 15.94
C TYR A 347 9.45 19.19 15.91
N SER A 348 9.76 19.93 16.97
CA SER A 348 9.39 21.33 17.08
C SER A 348 10.05 22.19 15.98
N PRO A 349 9.43 23.30 15.56
CA PRO A 349 10.06 24.26 14.64
C PRO A 349 11.41 24.78 15.16
N ALA A 350 11.60 24.82 16.49
CA ALA A 350 12.87 25.15 17.13
C ALA A 350 13.95 24.10 16.86
N PHE A 351 13.60 22.80 16.93
CA PHE A 351 14.50 21.69 16.57
C PHE A 351 14.94 21.77 15.10
N LEU A 352 14.00 22.01 14.17
CA LEU A 352 14.31 22.15 12.74
C LEU A 352 15.16 23.41 12.44
N ARG A 353 14.93 24.51 13.18
CA ARG A 353 15.74 25.75 13.06
C ARG A 353 17.15 25.58 13.62
N ASP A 354 17.32 24.90 14.76
CA ASP A 354 18.65 24.67 15.34
C ASP A 354 19.48 23.70 14.49
N LEU A 355 18.82 22.70 13.87
CA LEU A 355 19.40 21.86 12.83
C LEU A 355 19.87 22.66 11.60
N SER A 356 19.01 23.54 11.07
CA SER A 356 19.35 24.35 9.88
C SER A 356 20.45 25.39 10.16
N ARG A 357 20.58 25.88 11.40
CA ARG A 357 21.56 26.90 11.78
C ARG A 357 22.98 26.37 11.99
N ARG A 358 23.17 25.06 12.12
CA ARG A 358 24.46 24.44 12.45
C ARG A 358 24.95 23.43 11.43
N THR A 359 24.23 23.27 10.32
CA THR A 359 24.73 22.45 9.20
C THR A 359 25.78 23.29 8.46
N PRO A 360 27.06 22.91 8.42
CA PRO A 360 28.00 23.55 7.50
C PRO A 360 27.49 23.29 6.08
N GLU A 361 27.54 24.29 5.20
CA GLU A 361 27.31 24.05 3.79
C GLU A 361 28.27 22.94 3.31
N PRO A 362 27.82 22.02 2.43
CA PRO A 362 28.73 21.06 1.85
C PRO A 362 29.87 21.82 1.18
N LEU A 363 31.12 21.46 1.51
CA LEU A 363 32.29 21.92 0.76
C LEU A 363 32.00 21.67 -0.72
N ASN A 364 32.02 22.75 -1.48
CA ASN A 364 31.84 22.73 -2.92
C ASN A 364 33.02 21.91 -3.48
N GLU A 365 32.76 20.74 -4.09
CA GLU A 365 33.80 19.90 -4.74
C GLU A 365 34.38 20.56 -6.02
N ASN A 366 34.35 21.90 -6.11
CA ASN A 366 34.79 22.70 -7.26
C ASN A 366 35.77 23.83 -6.86
N GLU A 367 36.40 23.78 -5.68
CA GLU A 367 37.60 24.58 -5.45
C GLU A 367 38.81 23.83 -6.03
N GLU A 368 39.54 24.55 -6.87
CA GLU A 368 40.64 24.07 -7.71
C GLU A 368 41.65 23.26 -6.90
N LEU A 369 41.98 22.09 -7.43
CA LEU A 369 43.06 21.25 -6.95
C LEU A 369 44.37 22.01 -7.24
N ASP A 370 44.91 22.72 -6.25
CA ASP A 370 46.24 23.32 -6.34
C ASP A 370 47.27 22.22 -6.66
N THR A 371 47.89 22.37 -7.82
CA THR A 371 48.82 21.43 -8.47
C THR A 371 50.21 21.45 -7.86
N GLU A 372 50.37 21.21 -6.55
CA GLU A 372 51.71 21.15 -5.93
C GLU A 372 52.00 19.93 -5.05
N ASP A 373 51.03 19.06 -4.72
CA ASP A 373 51.28 17.91 -3.83
C ASP A 373 51.23 16.52 -4.52
N LEU A 374 51.41 16.46 -5.85
CA LEU A 374 51.32 15.23 -6.65
C LEU A 374 52.66 14.54 -7.00
N GLU A 375 53.74 14.81 -6.26
CA GLU A 375 55.04 14.15 -6.55
C GLU A 375 55.50 13.06 -5.56
N ASP A 376 54.88 12.89 -4.38
CA ASP A 376 55.44 11.97 -3.36
C ASP A 376 54.72 10.62 -3.16
N ALA A 377 53.71 10.28 -3.98
CA ALA A 377 52.93 9.04 -3.80
C ALA A 377 53.34 7.86 -4.72
N ASN A 378 54.34 8.01 -5.60
CA ASN A 378 54.72 6.97 -6.58
C ASN A 378 55.88 6.04 -6.16
N SER A 379 56.28 6.00 -4.89
CA SER A 379 57.48 5.25 -4.46
C SER A 379 57.25 3.83 -3.88
N TRP A 380 56.04 3.26 -3.83
CA TRP A 380 55.82 1.98 -3.11
C TRP A 380 55.26 0.81 -3.91
N LEU A 381 55.60 0.69 -5.20
CA LEU A 381 55.35 -0.53 -5.98
C LEU A 381 56.52 -0.89 -6.91
N VAL A 382 57.61 -1.44 -6.39
CA VAL A 382 58.56 -2.25 -7.19
C VAL A 382 59.16 -3.41 -6.37
N LYS A 383 58.52 -4.58 -6.51
CA LYS A 383 59.05 -5.96 -6.71
C LYS A 383 59.86 -6.69 -5.60
N PRO A 384 60.03 -8.02 -5.72
CA PRO A 384 59.26 -9.02 -6.50
C PRO A 384 58.39 -9.93 -5.62
#